data_AF-A0A1J5RU77-F1
#
_entry.id   AF-A0A1J5RU77-F1
#
_cell.length_a   1.000
_cell.length_b   1.000
_cell.length_c   1.000
_cell.angle_alpha   90.00
_cell.angle_beta   90.00
_cell.angle_gamma   90.00
#
_symmetry.space_group_name_H-M   'P 1'
#
loop_
_entity.id
_entity.type
_entity.pdbx_description
1 polymer ?
#
loop_
_entity_poly.entity_id
_entity_poly.type
_entity_poly.pdbx_seq_one_letter_code
_entity_poly.pdbx_strand_id
1 'polypeptide(L)'
;MNSTRVLAAWNRKILEAYSRCTIAALRAILPLRLALPRLESFLADNVAKEAAKDALVISRVGEALAAGLTPGEEMVRQLLAAGKEVDRAFLDRVSDFPIGIVIRYEEIDPLRLQRIGRMQQAARLILARTGGRGDVRSAIRGCYRCGEFEQLLLDLMRLYAQETRALSRSLRLPALLVPLRERIAQSLYDVMVDAAAGLASDVAGSVYRPRRVRRSDEPSGEPALGLEER
;
A
#
# COMPACT_ATOMS: atom_id res chain seq x y z
N MET A 1 12.13 -8.25 -16.42
CA MET A 1 10.83 -7.75 -15.91
C MET A 1 10.97 -6.25 -15.68
N ASN A 2 10.08 -5.41 -16.21
CA ASN A 2 10.17 -3.95 -16.05
C ASN A 2 10.10 -3.57 -14.56
N SER A 3 11.13 -2.89 -14.03
CA SER A 3 11.24 -2.51 -12.60
C SER A 3 10.04 -1.73 -12.09
N THR A 4 9.39 -0.95 -12.95
CA THR A 4 8.11 -0.27 -12.67
C THR A 4 7.02 -1.26 -12.29
N ARG A 5 6.85 -2.35 -13.06
CA ARG A 5 5.86 -3.40 -12.76
C ARG A 5 6.19 -4.14 -11.46
N VAL A 6 7.48 -4.39 -11.20
CA VAL A 6 7.92 -5.04 -9.96
C VAL A 6 7.58 -4.18 -8.75
N LEU A 7 7.91 -2.88 -8.81
CA LEU A 7 7.64 -1.94 -7.73
C LEU A 7 6.13 -1.77 -7.50
N ALA A 8 5.33 -1.64 -8.57
CA ALA A 8 3.88 -1.56 -8.48
C ALA A 8 3.25 -2.83 -7.87
N ALA A 9 3.73 -4.02 -8.28
CA ALA A 9 3.26 -5.28 -7.70
C ALA A 9 3.65 -5.41 -6.21
N TRP A 10 4.82 -4.89 -5.83
CA TRP A 10 5.26 -4.87 -4.44
C TRP A 10 4.41 -3.91 -3.59
N ASN A 11 4.14 -2.70 -4.10
CA ASN A 11 3.24 -1.74 -3.45
C ASN A 11 1.83 -2.33 -3.24
N ARG A 12 1.27 -2.97 -4.28
CA ARG A 12 -0.03 -3.65 -4.19
C ARG A 12 -0.05 -4.68 -3.06
N LYS A 13 0.98 -5.53 -2.95
CA LYS A 13 1.06 -6.54 -1.88
C LYS A 13 1.08 -5.93 -0.48
N ILE A 14 1.73 -4.79 -0.31
CA ILE A 14 1.75 -4.06 0.96
C ILE A 14 0.37 -3.51 1.29
N LEU A 15 -0.29 -2.86 0.33
CA LEU A 15 -1.63 -2.32 0.55
C LEU A 15 -2.66 -3.42 0.86
N GLU A 16 -2.58 -4.56 0.17
CA GLU A 16 -3.40 -5.74 0.47
C GLU A 16 -3.10 -6.31 1.86
N ALA A 17 -1.83 -6.39 2.27
CA ALA A 17 -1.46 -6.82 3.61
C ALA A 17 -1.97 -5.85 4.68
N TYR A 18 -1.84 -4.56 4.43
CA TYR A 18 -2.34 -3.51 5.30
C TYR A 18 -3.83 -3.63 5.53
N SER A 19 -4.61 -3.74 4.44
CA SER A 19 -6.06 -3.95 4.52
C SER A 19 -6.42 -5.21 5.31
N ARG A 20 -5.74 -6.34 5.09
CA ARG A 20 -5.98 -7.57 5.87
C ARG A 20 -5.71 -7.38 7.36
N CYS A 21 -4.60 -6.74 7.72
CA CYS A 21 -4.25 -6.44 9.11
C CYS A 21 -5.31 -5.53 9.76
N THR A 22 -5.75 -4.47 9.07
CA THR A 22 -6.81 -3.58 9.54
C THR A 22 -8.14 -4.33 9.72
N ILE A 23 -8.57 -5.14 8.76
CA ILE A 23 -9.83 -5.92 8.88
C ILE A 23 -9.75 -6.91 10.04
N ALA A 24 -8.63 -7.62 10.21
CA ALA A 24 -8.44 -8.55 11.31
C ALA A 24 -8.55 -7.85 12.68
N ALA A 25 -7.92 -6.68 12.82
CA ALA A 25 -8.01 -5.88 14.04
C ALA A 25 -9.43 -5.33 14.27
N LEU A 26 -10.13 -4.86 13.24
CA LEU A 26 -11.52 -4.41 13.34
C LEU A 26 -12.47 -5.53 13.78
N ARG A 27 -12.29 -6.74 13.25
CA ARG A 27 -13.07 -7.93 13.65
C ARG A 27 -12.91 -8.28 15.13
N ALA A 28 -11.76 -7.98 15.73
CA ALA A 28 -11.53 -8.21 17.15
C ALA A 28 -12.26 -7.20 18.06
N ILE A 29 -12.62 -6.02 17.53
CA ILE A 29 -13.16 -4.90 18.32
C ILE A 29 -14.67 -4.73 18.12
N LEU A 30 -15.20 -4.99 16.93
CA LEU A 30 -16.59 -4.68 16.60
C LEU A 30 -17.44 -5.95 16.43
N PRO A 31 -18.67 -6.01 17.01
CA PRO A 31 -19.62 -7.09 16.76
C PRO A 31 -20.29 -6.96 15.39
N LEU A 32 -19.54 -6.70 14.32
CA LEU A 32 -20.03 -6.44 12.97
C LEU A 32 -20.41 -7.69 12.16
N ARG A 33 -20.79 -8.79 12.83
CA ARG A 33 -20.97 -10.11 12.19
C ARG A 33 -21.97 -10.13 11.03
N LEU A 34 -22.98 -9.25 11.05
CA LEU A 34 -24.06 -9.22 10.05
C LEU A 34 -23.80 -8.32 8.83
N ALA A 35 -22.98 -7.28 8.95
CA ALA A 35 -22.65 -6.37 7.84
C ALA A 35 -21.32 -6.72 7.14
N LEU A 36 -20.56 -7.64 7.74
CA LEU A 36 -19.19 -7.97 7.35
C LEU A 36 -19.03 -8.41 5.89
N PRO A 37 -19.85 -9.32 5.32
CA PRO A 37 -19.57 -9.84 3.97
C PRO A 37 -19.67 -8.78 2.87
N ARG A 38 -20.68 -7.89 2.94
CA ARG A 38 -20.82 -6.79 1.98
C ARG A 38 -19.75 -5.73 2.16
N LEU A 39 -19.38 -5.44 3.42
CA LEU A 39 -18.29 -4.52 3.73
C LEU A 39 -16.95 -5.05 3.24
N GLU A 40 -16.69 -6.35 3.35
CA GLU A 40 -15.45 -6.98 2.89
C GLU A 40 -15.31 -6.92 1.37
N SER A 41 -16.39 -7.18 0.62
CA SER A 41 -16.38 -7.00 -0.84
C SER A 41 -16.08 -5.55 -1.22
N PHE A 42 -16.77 -4.60 -0.59
CA PHE A 42 -16.53 -3.17 -0.81
C PHE A 42 -15.09 -2.76 -0.49
N LEU A 43 -14.53 -3.26 0.62
CA LEU A 43 -13.14 -2.99 1.02
C LEU A 43 -12.15 -3.60 0.04
N ALA A 44 -12.39 -4.83 -0.45
CA ALA A 44 -11.56 -5.46 -1.46
C ALA A 44 -11.54 -4.65 -2.77
N ASP A 45 -12.70 -4.18 -3.23
CA ASP A 45 -12.81 -3.33 -4.42
C ASP A 45 -12.10 -1.98 -4.20
N ASN A 46 -12.24 -1.40 -3.01
CA ASN A 46 -11.54 -0.16 -2.66
C ASN A 46 -10.01 -0.36 -2.63
N VAL A 47 -9.51 -1.48 -2.10
CA VAL A 47 -8.07 -1.81 -2.13
C VAL A 47 -7.57 -2.00 -3.55
N ALA A 48 -8.32 -2.69 -4.40
CA ALA A 48 -7.96 -2.85 -5.81
C ALA A 48 -7.90 -1.49 -6.53
N LYS A 49 -8.87 -0.61 -6.25
CA LYS A 49 -8.91 0.77 -6.75
C LYS A 49 -7.67 1.57 -6.30
N GLU A 50 -7.35 1.56 -5.02
CA GLU A 50 -6.19 2.29 -4.49
C GLU A 50 -4.87 1.71 -5.02
N ALA A 51 -4.74 0.39 -5.13
CA ALA A 51 -3.57 -0.25 -5.74
C ALA A 51 -3.38 0.15 -7.21
N ALA A 52 -4.48 0.31 -7.97
CA ALA A 52 -4.43 0.77 -9.35
C ALA A 52 -3.97 2.23 -9.46
N LYS A 53 -4.43 3.11 -8.55
CA LYS A 53 -3.97 4.50 -8.46
C LYS A 53 -2.48 4.58 -8.16
N ASP A 54 -2.01 3.83 -7.16
CA ASP A 54 -0.58 3.82 -6.81
C ASP A 54 0.28 3.26 -7.96
N ALA A 55 -0.21 2.22 -8.65
CA ALA A 55 0.45 1.69 -9.83
C ALA A 55 0.55 2.71 -10.97
N LEU A 56 -0.47 3.57 -11.13
CA LEU A 56 -0.44 4.68 -12.08
C LEU A 56 0.64 5.70 -11.71
N VAL A 57 0.77 6.08 -10.42
CA VAL A 57 1.85 6.98 -9.95
C VAL A 57 3.22 6.39 -10.31
N ILE A 58 3.47 5.12 -9.97
CA ILE A 58 4.74 4.44 -10.24
C ILE A 58 5.01 4.34 -11.75
N SER A 59 3.97 4.09 -12.55
CA SER A 59 4.09 3.98 -14.01
C SER A 59 4.44 5.31 -14.66
N ARG A 60 3.76 6.40 -14.29
CA ARG A 60 4.06 7.75 -14.79
C ARG A 60 5.47 8.22 -14.43
N VAL A 61 5.96 7.86 -13.25
CA VAL A 61 7.35 8.10 -12.87
C VAL A 61 8.32 7.32 -13.76
N GLY A 62 8.04 6.03 -14.00
CA GLY A 62 8.86 5.21 -14.89
C GLY A 62 8.91 5.74 -16.33
N GLU A 63 7.76 6.16 -16.88
CA GLU A 63 7.63 6.78 -18.21
C GLU A 63 8.44 8.09 -18.30
N ALA A 64 8.30 8.97 -17.31
CA ALA A 64 9.04 10.22 -17.28
C ALA A 64 10.56 9.99 -17.20
N LEU A 65 11.02 9.06 -16.36
CA LEU A 65 12.44 8.71 -16.29
C LEU A 65 12.96 8.12 -17.61
N ALA A 66 12.17 7.28 -18.28
CA ALA A 66 12.53 6.72 -19.59
C ALA A 66 12.63 7.81 -20.68
N ALA A 67 11.84 8.87 -20.57
CA ALA A 67 11.89 10.05 -21.43
C ALA A 67 12.96 11.08 -21.01
N GLY A 68 13.76 10.81 -19.97
CA GLY A 68 14.76 11.76 -19.45
C GLY A 68 14.16 12.97 -18.72
N LEU A 69 12.89 12.92 -18.35
CA LEU A 69 12.17 13.97 -17.65
C LEU A 69 12.28 13.80 -16.13
N THR A 70 12.24 14.92 -15.40
CA THR A 70 12.16 14.91 -13.94
C THR A 70 10.70 15.03 -13.50
N PRO A 71 10.13 14.02 -12.81
CA PRO A 71 8.78 14.13 -12.22
C PRO A 71 8.69 15.31 -11.25
N GLY A 72 7.76 16.24 -11.50
CA GLY A 72 7.54 17.44 -10.69
C GLY A 72 6.12 17.54 -10.11
N GLU A 73 5.80 18.70 -9.53
CA GLU A 73 4.48 18.96 -8.91
C GLU A 73 3.32 18.86 -9.89
N GLU A 74 3.54 19.24 -11.15
CA GLU A 74 2.50 19.19 -12.17
C GLU A 74 2.01 17.75 -12.42
N MET A 75 2.93 16.78 -12.40
CA MET A 75 2.58 15.37 -12.48
C MET A 75 1.72 14.94 -11.26
N VAL A 76 2.05 15.41 -10.06
CA VAL A 76 1.27 15.13 -8.85
C VAL A 76 -0.17 15.65 -9.00
N ARG A 77 -0.36 16.86 -9.53
CA ARG A 77 -1.69 17.44 -9.75
C ARG A 77 -2.48 16.68 -10.82
N GLN A 78 -1.84 16.28 -11.91
CA GLN A 78 -2.46 15.45 -12.94
C GLN A 78 -2.88 14.08 -12.40
N LEU A 79 -2.03 13.45 -11.58
CA LEU A 79 -2.33 12.18 -10.91
C LEU A 79 -3.48 12.33 -9.91
N LEU A 80 -3.56 13.45 -9.18
CA LEU A 80 -4.70 13.76 -8.33
C LEU A 80 -5.99 13.84 -9.15
N ALA A 81 -5.98 14.59 -10.26
CA ALA A 81 -7.14 14.74 -11.14
C ALA A 81 -7.62 13.38 -11.68
N ALA A 82 -6.71 12.57 -12.21
CA ALA A 82 -7.00 11.21 -12.66
C ALA A 82 -7.55 10.32 -11.51
N GLY A 83 -7.01 10.47 -10.31
CA GLY A 83 -7.50 9.77 -9.11
C GLY A 83 -8.95 10.10 -8.76
N LYS A 84 -9.40 11.34 -9.00
CA LYS A 84 -10.80 11.76 -8.81
C LYS A 84 -11.73 11.10 -9.81
N GLU A 85 -11.32 10.94 -11.06
CA GLU A 85 -12.10 10.22 -12.07
C GLU A 85 -12.29 8.76 -11.69
N VAL A 86 -11.23 8.11 -11.22
CA VAL A 86 -11.30 6.73 -10.69
C VAL A 86 -12.24 6.62 -9.50
N ASP A 87 -12.28 7.61 -8.61
CA ASP A 87 -13.23 7.63 -7.49
C ASP A 87 -14.67 7.78 -7.96
N ARG A 88 -14.96 8.66 -8.92
CA ARG A 88 -16.31 8.82 -9.47
C ARG A 88 -16.79 7.52 -10.12
N ALA A 89 -15.96 6.93 -10.98
CA ALA A 89 -16.27 5.65 -11.61
C ALA A 89 -16.45 4.51 -10.59
N PHE A 90 -15.74 4.56 -9.45
CA PHE A 90 -15.97 3.62 -8.36
C PHE A 90 -17.33 3.86 -7.69
N LEU A 91 -17.66 5.10 -7.34
CA LEU A 91 -18.94 5.46 -6.73
C LEU A 91 -20.14 5.10 -7.61
N ASP A 92 -20.02 5.29 -8.92
CA ASP A 92 -21.07 4.92 -9.88
C ASP A 92 -21.31 3.40 -9.89
N ARG A 93 -20.29 2.59 -9.62
CA ARG A 93 -20.43 1.11 -9.52
C ARG A 93 -20.99 0.65 -8.18
N VAL A 94 -20.83 1.45 -7.12
CA VAL A 94 -21.31 1.13 -5.77
C VAL A 94 -22.55 1.93 -5.39
N SER A 95 -23.27 2.50 -6.37
CA SER A 95 -24.43 3.36 -6.16
C SER A 95 -25.56 2.71 -5.37
N ASP A 96 -25.64 1.37 -5.38
CA ASP A 96 -26.63 0.59 -4.64
C ASP A 96 -26.25 0.40 -3.15
N PHE A 97 -25.14 0.97 -2.71
CA PHE A 97 -24.73 0.92 -1.31
C PHE A 97 -25.69 1.76 -0.45
N PRO A 98 -26.19 1.24 0.69
CA PRO A 98 -27.31 1.83 1.44
C PRO A 98 -26.98 3.15 2.17
N ILE A 99 -25.78 3.71 1.97
CA ILE A 99 -25.32 4.95 2.58
C ILE A 99 -24.85 5.88 1.45
N GLY A 100 -25.44 7.07 1.36
CA GLY A 100 -24.98 8.09 0.42
C GLY A 100 -23.57 8.55 0.75
N ILE A 101 -22.65 8.43 -0.21
CA ILE A 101 -21.26 8.89 -0.10
C ILE A 101 -21.11 10.16 -0.93
N VAL A 102 -20.80 11.29 -0.30
CA VAL A 102 -20.49 12.56 -0.99
C VAL A 102 -19.07 12.97 -0.67
N ILE A 103 -18.14 12.64 -1.56
CA ILE A 103 -16.71 12.92 -1.36
C ILE A 103 -16.47 14.44 -1.32
N ARG A 104 -16.00 14.92 -0.17
CA ARG A 104 -15.56 16.30 0.02
C ARG A 104 -14.08 16.43 -0.37
N TYR A 105 -13.84 16.67 -1.66
CA TYR A 105 -12.48 16.71 -2.22
C TYR A 105 -11.61 17.79 -1.54
N GLU A 106 -12.20 18.91 -1.16
CA GLU A 106 -11.54 20.00 -0.43
C GLU A 106 -10.89 19.55 0.88
N GLU A 107 -11.43 18.53 1.57
CA GLU A 107 -10.87 18.03 2.83
C GLU A 107 -9.78 16.96 2.61
N ILE A 108 -9.83 16.23 1.50
CA ILE A 108 -8.96 15.07 1.25
C ILE A 108 -7.83 15.38 0.28
N ASP A 109 -8.00 16.35 -0.61
CA ASP A 109 -7.02 16.71 -1.63
C ASP A 109 -5.65 17.09 -1.03
N PRO A 110 -5.56 17.85 0.08
CA PRO A 110 -4.26 18.15 0.69
C PRO A 110 -3.51 16.88 1.13
N LEU A 111 -4.22 15.91 1.71
CA LEU A 111 -3.64 14.63 2.15
C LEU A 111 -3.20 13.79 0.94
N ARG A 112 -4.04 13.74 -0.11
CA ARG A 112 -3.75 13.01 -1.34
C ARG A 112 -2.55 13.57 -2.09
N LEU A 113 -2.44 14.91 -2.17
CA LEU A 113 -1.28 15.57 -2.76
C LEU A 113 0.00 15.17 -2.02
N GLN A 114 -0.03 15.16 -0.69
CA GLN A 114 1.11 14.72 0.12
C GLN A 114 1.45 13.25 -0.13
N ARG A 115 0.44 12.36 -0.17
CA ARG A 115 0.65 10.91 -0.39
C ARG A 115 1.22 10.63 -1.78
N ILE A 116 0.61 11.21 -2.82
CA ILE A 116 1.07 11.08 -4.21
C ILE A 116 2.48 11.66 -4.35
N GLY A 117 2.75 12.84 -3.78
CA GLY A 117 4.07 13.47 -3.82
C GLY A 117 5.17 12.61 -3.18
N ARG A 118 4.92 12.07 -1.99
CA ARG A 118 5.86 11.15 -1.31
C ARG A 118 6.08 9.86 -2.10
N MET A 119 5.00 9.28 -2.63
CA MET A 119 5.09 8.07 -3.44
C MET A 119 5.85 8.30 -4.75
N GLN A 120 5.60 9.43 -5.43
CA GLN A 120 6.33 9.87 -6.62
C GLN A 120 7.83 10.02 -6.31
N GLN A 121 8.18 10.67 -5.22
CA GLN A 121 9.58 10.86 -4.81
C GLN A 121 10.26 9.51 -4.55
N ALA A 122 9.61 8.61 -3.81
CA ALA A 122 10.15 7.28 -3.53
C ALA A 122 10.31 6.44 -4.80
N ALA A 123 9.29 6.40 -5.65
CA ALA A 123 9.33 5.70 -6.93
C ALA A 123 10.46 6.25 -7.81
N ARG A 124 10.65 7.57 -7.85
CA ARG A 124 11.71 8.20 -8.64
C ARG A 124 13.09 7.75 -8.19
N LEU A 125 13.36 7.79 -6.88
CA LEU A 125 14.64 7.38 -6.32
C LEU A 125 14.93 5.90 -6.58
N ILE A 126 13.95 5.03 -6.32
CA ILE A 126 14.09 3.58 -6.50
C ILE A 126 14.28 3.23 -7.97
N LEU A 127 13.44 3.76 -8.87
CA LEU A 127 13.49 3.42 -10.29
C LEU A 127 14.74 3.97 -10.98
N ALA A 128 15.16 5.21 -10.67
CA ALA A 128 16.39 5.78 -11.18
C ALA A 128 17.61 4.93 -10.80
N ARG A 129 17.63 4.36 -9.59
CA ARG A 129 18.73 3.50 -9.12
C ARG A 129 18.66 2.07 -9.67
N THR A 130 17.51 1.62 -10.15
CA THR A 130 17.36 0.26 -10.67
C THR A 130 17.99 0.10 -12.06
N GLY A 131 18.05 1.19 -12.87
CA GLY A 131 18.90 1.28 -14.06
C GLY A 131 18.79 0.14 -15.08
N GLY A 132 17.64 -0.55 -15.15
CA GLY A 132 17.37 -1.63 -16.10
C GLY A 132 17.99 -3.00 -15.79
N ARG A 133 18.83 -3.14 -14.75
CA ARG A 133 19.50 -4.42 -14.39
C ARG A 133 19.50 -4.75 -12.90
N GLY A 134 19.09 -3.82 -12.04
CA GLY A 134 19.03 -4.02 -10.60
C GLY A 134 17.74 -4.70 -10.11
N ASP A 135 17.83 -5.35 -8.96
CA ASP A 135 16.67 -5.79 -8.19
C ASP A 135 16.10 -4.62 -7.36
N VAL A 136 14.77 -4.53 -7.25
CA VAL A 136 14.08 -3.44 -6.52
C VAL A 136 14.53 -3.38 -5.06
N ARG A 137 14.78 -4.53 -4.43
CA ARG A 137 15.27 -4.60 -3.05
C ARG A 137 16.64 -3.95 -2.90
N SER A 138 17.55 -4.20 -3.84
CA SER A 138 18.88 -3.58 -3.85
C SER A 138 18.80 -2.09 -4.11
N ALA A 139 17.87 -1.65 -4.97
CA ALA A 139 17.63 -0.23 -5.20
C ALA A 139 17.11 0.47 -3.93
N ILE A 140 16.13 -0.12 -3.22
CA ILE A 140 15.63 0.39 -1.94
C ILE A 140 16.77 0.55 -0.93
N ARG A 141 17.59 -0.50 -0.74
CA ARG A 141 18.76 -0.48 0.16
C ARG A 141 19.82 0.55 -0.22
N GLY A 142 19.89 0.92 -1.49
CA GLY A 142 20.79 1.96 -1.97
C GLY A 142 20.24 3.38 -1.83
N CYS A 143 18.93 3.54 -1.59
CA CYS A 143 18.26 4.83 -1.43
C CYS A 143 17.94 5.16 0.02
N TYR A 144 17.78 4.16 0.88
CA TYR A 144 17.31 4.33 2.25
C TYR A 144 18.12 3.45 3.21
N ARG A 145 18.23 3.88 4.47
CA ARG A 145 18.52 3.01 5.61
C ARG A 145 17.24 2.27 6.02
N CYS A 146 17.39 1.21 6.83
CA CYS A 146 16.24 0.41 7.30
C CYS A 146 15.16 1.28 7.97
N GLY A 147 15.55 2.10 8.95
CA GLY A 147 14.61 2.97 9.66
C GLY A 147 14.01 4.08 8.79
N GLU A 148 14.76 4.62 7.82
CA GLU A 148 14.23 5.62 6.87
C GLU A 148 13.17 5.02 5.96
N PHE A 149 13.38 3.77 5.52
CA PHE A 149 12.41 3.06 4.70
C PHE A 149 11.16 2.67 5.48
N GLU A 150 11.34 2.19 6.72
CA GLU A 150 10.24 1.93 7.64
C GLU A 150 9.39 3.19 7.86
N GLN A 151 10.02 4.33 8.15
CA GLN A 151 9.32 5.59 8.35
C GLN A 151 8.59 6.05 7.09
N LEU A 152 9.18 5.88 5.91
CA LEU A 152 8.51 6.18 4.63
C LEU A 152 7.22 5.37 4.46
N LEU A 153 7.27 4.06 4.71
CA LEU A 153 6.10 3.18 4.61
C LEU A 153 5.03 3.57 5.63
N LEU A 154 5.45 3.83 6.87
CA LEU A 154 4.56 4.27 7.95
C LEU A 154 3.87 5.57 7.61
N ASP A 155 4.60 6.56 7.09
CA ASP A 155 4.04 7.85 6.71
C ASP A 155 3.04 7.73 5.56
N LEU A 156 3.32 6.91 4.54
CA LEU A 156 2.39 6.68 3.43
C LEU A 156 1.08 6.03 3.92
N MET A 157 1.17 5.04 4.82
CA MET A 157 -0.01 4.39 5.39
C MET A 157 -0.77 5.30 6.35
N ARG A 158 -0.07 6.15 7.13
CA ARG A 158 -0.71 7.17 7.97
C ARG A 158 -1.48 8.20 7.16
N LEU A 159 -0.92 8.68 6.04
CA LEU A 159 -1.63 9.56 5.13
C LEU A 159 -2.90 8.89 4.59
N TYR A 160 -2.82 7.61 4.22
CA TYR A 160 -4.00 6.86 3.78
C TYR A 160 -5.04 6.66 4.91
N ALA A 161 -4.61 6.45 6.15
CA ALA A 161 -5.51 6.40 7.31
C ALA A 161 -6.20 7.75 7.56
N GLN A 162 -5.46 8.87 7.44
CA GLN A 162 -6.01 10.22 7.56
C GLN A 162 -7.03 10.50 6.45
N GLU A 163 -6.75 10.09 5.21
CA GLU A 163 -7.70 10.18 4.09
C GLU A 163 -8.97 9.38 4.39
N THR A 164 -8.84 8.14 4.86
CA THR A 164 -9.99 7.28 5.21
C THR A 164 -10.85 7.91 6.30
N ARG A 165 -10.22 8.52 7.30
CA ARG A 165 -10.91 9.27 8.35
C ARG A 165 -11.59 10.54 7.84
N ALA A 166 -10.97 11.29 6.92
CA ALA A 166 -11.63 12.44 6.30
C ALA A 166 -12.83 12.00 5.44
N LEU A 167 -12.68 10.87 4.72
CA LEU A 167 -13.77 10.26 3.94
C LEU A 167 -14.92 9.75 4.79
N SER A 168 -14.72 9.32 6.04
CA SER A 168 -15.83 8.90 6.89
C SER A 168 -16.82 10.05 7.13
N ARG A 169 -16.35 11.31 7.10
CA ARG A 169 -17.21 12.48 7.23
C ARG A 169 -18.03 12.78 5.98
N SER A 170 -17.66 12.17 4.85
CA SER A 170 -18.38 12.19 3.57
C SER A 170 -19.60 11.25 3.56
N LEU A 171 -19.77 10.42 4.60
CA LEU A 171 -20.94 9.57 4.76
C LEU A 171 -22.13 10.40 5.26
N ARG A 172 -23.22 10.39 4.49
CA ARG A 172 -24.49 11.00 4.91
C ARG A 172 -25.16 10.13 5.95
N LEU A 173 -25.20 10.61 7.18
CA LEU A 173 -25.93 10.02 8.28
C LEU A 173 -26.87 11.07 8.91
N PRO A 174 -28.01 10.66 9.49
CA PRO A 174 -28.86 11.54 10.29
C PRO A 174 -28.03 12.28 11.36
N ALA A 175 -28.35 13.56 11.61
CA ALA A 175 -27.57 14.43 12.51
C ALA A 175 -27.34 13.82 13.91
N LEU A 176 -28.32 13.08 14.43
CA LEU A 176 -28.23 12.37 15.71
C LEU A 176 -27.14 11.29 15.76
N LEU A 177 -26.72 10.75 14.61
CA LEU A 177 -25.70 9.71 14.50
C LEU A 177 -24.29 10.26 14.20
N VAL A 178 -24.13 11.58 14.06
CA VAL A 178 -22.83 12.22 13.79
C VAL A 178 -21.79 11.92 14.88
N PRO A 179 -22.10 11.99 16.20
CA PRO A 179 -21.12 11.65 17.24
C PRO A 179 -20.65 10.20 17.16
N LEU A 180 -21.57 9.28 16.85
CA LEU A 180 -21.25 7.87 16.67
C LEU A 180 -20.33 7.67 15.46
N ARG A 181 -20.61 8.36 14.34
CA ARG A 181 -19.78 8.33 13.13
C ARG A 181 -18.35 8.78 13.42
N GLU A 182 -18.16 9.91 14.12
CA GLU A 182 -16.82 10.40 14.46
C GLU A 182 -16.08 9.42 15.37
N ARG A 183 -16.78 8.78 16.32
CA ARG A 183 -16.18 7.75 17.18
C ARG A 183 -15.72 6.52 16.39
N ILE A 184 -16.58 6.02 15.48
CA ILE A 184 -16.23 4.89 14.60
C ILE A 184 -15.05 5.27 13.70
N ALA A 185 -15.06 6.47 13.14
CA ALA A 185 -13.98 6.97 12.29
C ALA A 185 -12.65 7.09 13.04
N GLN A 186 -12.68 7.56 14.29
CA GLN A 186 -11.51 7.62 15.16
C GLN A 186 -10.99 6.22 15.48
N SER A 187 -11.86 5.30 15.89
CA SER A 187 -11.46 3.91 16.17
C SER A 187 -10.88 3.21 14.92
N LEU A 188 -11.47 3.45 13.75
CA LEU A 188 -10.92 2.94 12.49
C LEU A 188 -9.53 3.53 12.22
N TYR A 189 -9.37 4.84 12.40
CA TYR A 189 -8.09 5.52 12.23
C TYR A 189 -7.02 4.95 13.16
N ASP A 190 -7.33 4.76 14.45
CA ASP A 190 -6.37 4.23 15.44
C ASP A 190 -5.93 2.82 15.05
N VAL A 191 -6.88 1.94 14.70
CA VAL A 191 -6.59 0.58 14.21
C VAL A 191 -5.71 0.60 12.95
N MET A 192 -6.00 1.52 12.03
CA MET A 192 -5.22 1.71 10.81
C MET A 192 -3.79 2.17 11.12
N VAL A 193 -3.59 3.06 12.09
CA VAL A 193 -2.26 3.53 12.48
C VAL A 193 -1.44 2.41 13.15
N ASP A 194 -2.07 1.62 14.02
CA ASP A 194 -1.39 0.51 14.71
C ASP A 194 -0.98 -0.59 13.72
N ALA A 195 -1.89 -0.96 12.80
CA ALA A 195 -1.59 -1.91 11.73
C ALA A 195 -0.46 -1.41 10.82
N ALA A 196 -0.38 -0.09 10.58
CA ALA A 196 0.66 0.51 9.74
C ALA A 196 2.03 0.40 10.40
N ALA A 197 2.13 0.61 11.71
CA ALA A 197 3.39 0.52 12.45
C ALA A 197 3.98 -0.90 12.38
N GLY A 198 3.19 -1.93 12.71
CA GLY A 198 3.64 -3.32 12.64
C GLY A 198 4.05 -3.72 11.23
N LEU A 199 3.21 -3.40 10.23
CA LEU A 199 3.48 -3.78 8.85
C LEU A 199 4.70 -3.05 8.27
N ALA A 200 4.89 -1.77 8.57
CA ALA A 200 6.06 -1.01 8.10
C ALA A 200 7.36 -1.65 8.59
N SER A 201 7.40 -2.05 9.87
CA SER A 201 8.55 -2.71 10.47
C SER A 201 8.82 -4.07 9.84
N ASP A 202 7.77 -4.90 9.66
CA ASP A 202 7.89 -6.22 9.02
C ASP A 202 8.38 -6.12 7.57
N VAL A 203 7.83 -5.19 6.80
CA VAL A 203 8.19 -4.98 5.40
C VAL A 203 9.62 -4.47 5.29
N ALA A 204 10.02 -3.49 6.11
CA ALA A 204 11.40 -3.01 6.16
C ALA A 204 12.34 -4.15 6.56
N GLY A 205 12.08 -4.85 7.66
CA GLY A 205 12.84 -6.02 8.09
C GLY A 205 13.00 -7.06 6.97
N SER A 206 11.93 -7.34 6.22
CA SER A 206 11.96 -8.27 5.10
C SER A 206 12.90 -7.85 3.96
N VAL A 207 13.04 -6.54 3.70
CA VAL A 207 13.93 -5.94 2.68
C VAL A 207 15.38 -5.94 3.17
N TYR A 208 15.62 -5.69 4.46
CA TYR A 208 16.97 -5.58 5.02
C TYR A 208 17.53 -6.88 5.59
N ARG A 209 16.74 -7.94 5.72
CA ARG A 209 17.24 -9.26 6.13
C ARG A 209 18.30 -9.79 5.16
N PRO A 210 19.41 -10.38 5.62
CA PRO A 210 20.33 -11.11 4.75
C PRO A 210 19.60 -12.28 4.09
N ARG A 211 19.78 -12.47 2.78
CA ARG A 211 19.31 -13.68 2.10
C ARG A 211 20.13 -14.82 2.69
N ARG A 212 19.52 -15.71 3.50
CA ARG A 212 20.22 -16.90 3.99
C ARG A 212 20.70 -17.67 2.76
N VAL A 213 22.02 -17.69 2.54
CA VAL A 213 22.64 -18.63 1.62
C VAL A 213 22.33 -19.99 2.21
N ARG A 214 21.48 -20.77 1.54
CA ARG A 214 21.32 -22.18 1.84
C ARG A 214 22.70 -22.77 1.51
N ARG A 215 23.49 -23.12 2.52
CA ARG A 215 24.74 -23.89 2.32
C ARG A 215 24.31 -25.19 1.65
N SER A 216 24.57 -25.30 0.35
CA SER A 216 24.51 -26.53 -0.42
C SER A 216 25.93 -27.07 -0.49
N ASP A 217 26.53 -27.34 0.67
CA ASP A 217 27.84 -27.96 0.80
C ASP A 217 27.77 -28.95 1.97
N GLU A 218 27.03 -30.03 1.77
CA GLU A 218 27.47 -31.32 2.29
C GLU A 218 27.93 -32.12 1.07
N PRO A 219 29.23 -32.41 0.92
CA PRO A 219 29.66 -33.45 0.01
C PRO A 219 29.15 -34.77 0.58
N SER A 220 28.18 -35.38 -0.10
CA SER A 220 27.90 -36.80 0.06
C SER A 220 29.16 -37.55 -0.37
N GLY A 221 30.02 -37.86 0.60
CA GLY A 221 31.13 -38.78 0.44
C GLY A 221 30.61 -40.10 -0.10
N GLU A 222 31.30 -40.57 -1.14
CA GLU A 222 31.02 -41.78 -1.91
C GLU A 222 30.89 -43.06 -1.07
N PRO A 223 30.23 -44.09 -1.63
CA PRO A 223 30.15 -45.42 -1.05
C PRO A 223 31.40 -46.26 -1.39
N ALA A 224 31.98 -46.88 -0.38
CA ALA A 224 32.98 -47.95 -0.47
C ALA A 224 32.94 -48.70 0.87
N LEU A 225 32.86 -50.01 1.01
CA LEU A 225 32.99 -51.17 0.13
C LEU A 225 32.25 -52.31 0.85
N GLY A 226 31.39 -53.04 0.14
CA GLY A 226 30.94 -54.35 0.56
C GLY A 226 31.77 -55.40 -0.17
N LEU A 227 32.75 -55.99 0.51
CA LEU A 227 33.37 -57.26 0.15
C LEU A 227 33.70 -58.00 1.45
N GLU A 228 33.08 -59.16 1.61
CA GLU A 228 33.55 -60.42 2.23
C GLU A 228 32.29 -61.19 2.67
N GLU A 229 31.82 -62.13 1.84
CA GLU A 229 32.18 -63.55 1.89
C GLU A 229 31.91 -64.21 3.25
N ARG A 230 30.71 -64.78 3.42
CA ARG A 230 30.43 -66.23 3.62
C ARG A 230 29.00 -66.46 4.08
#